data_AF-A0A954U6A1-F1
#
_entry.id   AF-A0A954U6A1-F1
#
_cell.length_a   1.000
_cell.length_b   1.000
_cell.length_c   1.000
_cell.angle_alpha   90.00
_cell.angle_beta   90.00
_cell.angle_gamma   90.00
#
_symmetry.space_group_name_H-M   'P 1'
#
loop_
_entity.id
_entity.type
_entity.pdbx_description
1 polymer ?
#
loop_
_entity_poly.entity_id
_entity_poly.type
_entity_poly.pdbx_seq_one_letter_code
_entity_poly.pdbx_strand_id
1 'polypeptide(L)'
;MKCDEFQARLHDLLDQRLAPEDDDALRSHANNCDHCDHVLQAQERLFYGLAQFPAPTPSGEFAERLAASVVTAPRSRRSLARPLMILALGLAAAVAIAFLPRFSATPTNVAKLPPTASPDAPV
;
A
#
# COMPACT_ATOMS: atom_id res chain seq x y z
N MET A 1 4.47 -14.40 2.00
CA MET A 1 3.98 -13.25 2.79
C MET A 1 4.03 -13.61 4.27
N LYS A 2 4.04 -12.61 5.15
CA LYS A 2 3.86 -12.81 6.60
C LYS A 2 2.37 -12.79 6.97
N CYS A 3 2.01 -13.29 8.15
CA CYS A 3 0.61 -13.33 8.59
C CYS A 3 -0.04 -11.94 8.64
N ASP A 4 0.69 -10.90 9.07
CA ASP A 4 0.16 -9.53 9.09
C ASP A 4 -0.12 -9.00 7.67
N GLU A 5 0.75 -9.34 6.71
CA GLU A 5 0.57 -8.98 5.29
C GLU A 5 -0.60 -9.74 4.67
N PHE A 6 -0.78 -11.01 5.04
CA PHE A 6 -1.94 -11.81 4.67
C PHE A 6 -3.23 -11.14 5.14
N GLN A 7 -3.29 -10.76 6.42
CA GLN A 7 -4.48 -10.15 6.99
C GLN A 7 -4.80 -8.79 6.36
N ALA A 8 -3.78 -7.94 6.16
CA ALA A 8 -3.96 -6.66 5.47
C ALA A 8 -4.51 -6.86 4.05
N ARG A 9 -3.91 -7.77 3.28
CA ARG A 9 -4.35 -8.07 1.91
C ARG A 9 -5.76 -8.66 1.87
N LEU A 10 -6.09 -9.55 2.79
CA LEU A 10 -7.44 -10.12 2.92
C LEU A 10 -8.47 -9.00 3.13
N HIS A 11 -8.21 -8.08 4.06
CA HIS A 11 -9.10 -6.94 4.30
C HIS A 11 -9.20 -6.01 3.09
N ASP A 12 -8.09 -5.73 2.40
CA ASP A 12 -8.11 -4.91 1.18
C ASP A 12 -9.00 -5.51 0.07
N LEU A 13 -8.97 -6.83 -0.10
CA LEU A 13 -9.83 -7.53 -1.07
C LEU A 13 -11.30 -7.46 -0.66
N LEU A 14 -11.59 -7.67 0.63
CA LEU A 14 -12.94 -7.56 1.17
C LEU A 14 -13.54 -6.17 1.00
N ASP A 15 -12.75 -5.13 1.25
CA ASP A 15 -13.17 -3.73 1.08
C ASP A 15 -13.48 -3.41 -0.39
N GLN A 16 -12.75 -4.02 -1.31
CA GLN A 16 -12.98 -3.94 -2.75
C GLN A 16 -14.10 -4.87 -3.24
N ARG A 17 -14.69 -5.67 -2.34
CA ARG A 17 -15.69 -6.72 -2.65
C ARG A 17 -15.18 -7.73 -3.68
N LEU A 18 -13.89 -8.03 -3.63
CA LEU A 18 -13.25 -9.07 -4.41
C LEU A 18 -13.26 -10.38 -3.61
N ALA A 19 -13.35 -11.50 -4.32
CA ALA A 19 -13.30 -12.84 -3.76
C ALA A 19 -11.87 -13.16 -3.29
N PRO A 20 -11.60 -13.28 -1.97
CA PRO A 20 -10.26 -13.57 -1.48
C PRO A 20 -9.77 -14.98 -1.84
N GLU A 21 -10.70 -15.90 -2.09
CA GLU A 21 -10.44 -17.27 -2.57
C GLU A 21 -9.80 -17.32 -3.97
N ASP A 22 -9.92 -16.25 -4.76
CA ASP A 22 -9.30 -16.13 -6.09
C ASP A 22 -7.88 -15.53 -6.02
N ASP A 23 -7.40 -15.11 -4.84
CA ASP A 23 -6.06 -14.55 -4.68
C ASP A 23 -5.00 -15.64 -4.42
N ASP A 24 -4.13 -15.84 -5.41
CA ASP A 24 -3.07 -16.85 -5.35
C ASP A 24 -2.10 -16.66 -4.19
N ALA A 25 -1.83 -15.42 -3.78
CA ALA A 25 -0.88 -15.15 -2.69
C ALA A 25 -1.50 -15.52 -1.34
N LEU A 26 -2.77 -15.20 -1.11
CA LEU A 26 -3.51 -15.63 0.08
C LEU A 26 -3.61 -17.15 0.15
N ARG A 27 -4.03 -17.80 -0.94
CA ARG A 27 -4.11 -19.27 -1.02
C ARG A 27 -2.77 -19.94 -0.76
N SER A 28 -1.70 -19.45 -1.39
CA SER A 28 -0.37 -20.01 -1.19
C SER A 28 0.09 -19.90 0.27
N HIS A 29 -0.27 -18.83 0.98
CA HIS A 29 0.09 -18.68 2.38
C HIS A 29 -0.78 -19.54 3.29
N ALA A 30 -2.10 -19.53 3.08
CA ALA A 30 -3.06 -20.36 3.81
C ALA A 30 -2.68 -21.85 3.77
N ASN A 31 -2.32 -22.36 2.58
CA ASN A 31 -1.88 -23.75 2.42
C ASN A 31 -0.66 -24.16 3.28
N ASN A 32 0.12 -23.18 3.76
CA ASN A 32 1.33 -23.41 4.55
C ASN A 32 1.22 -22.87 5.99
N CYS A 33 0.07 -22.32 6.38
CA CYS A 33 -0.14 -21.72 7.70
C CYS A 33 -1.55 -22.00 8.20
N ASP A 34 -1.67 -22.95 9.14
CA ASP A 34 -2.96 -23.39 9.71
C ASP A 34 -3.80 -22.22 10.26
N HIS A 35 -3.15 -21.22 10.88
CA HIS A 35 -3.85 -20.05 11.39
C HIS A 35 -4.53 -19.25 10.26
N CYS A 36 -3.79 -18.97 9.19
CA CYS A 36 -4.30 -18.19 8.06
C CYS A 36 -5.31 -18.99 7.21
N ASP A 37 -5.14 -20.31 7.10
CA ASP A 37 -6.14 -21.20 6.51
C ASP A 37 -7.47 -21.15 7.26
N HIS A 38 -7.43 -21.25 8.59
CA HIS A 38 -8.64 -21.13 9.40
C HIS A 38 -9.34 -19.77 9.23
N VAL A 39 -8.57 -18.68 9.13
CA VAL A 39 -9.13 -17.34 8.89
C VAL A 39 -9.81 -17.27 7.51
N LEU A 40 -9.17 -17.77 6.46
CA LEU A 40 -9.71 -17.77 5.10
C LEU A 40 -11.01 -18.60 5.03
N GLN A 41 -11.01 -19.82 5.55
CA GLN A 41 -12.20 -20.69 5.57
C GLN A 41 -13.34 -20.10 6.41
N ALA A 42 -13.03 -19.47 7.54
CA ALA A 42 -14.05 -18.82 8.37
C ALA A 42 -14.75 -17.68 7.62
N GLN A 43 -13.97 -16.89 6.86
CA GLN A 43 -14.48 -15.82 6.02
C GLN A 43 -15.36 -16.36 4.88
N GLU A 44 -14.92 -17.38 4.14
CA GLU A 44 -15.72 -18.03 3.10
C GLU A 44 -17.06 -18.54 3.64
N ARG A 45 -17.05 -19.25 4.77
CA ARG A 45 -18.28 -19.78 5.41
C ARG A 45 -19.22 -18.66 5.84
N LEU A 46 -18.68 -17.56 6.36
CA LEU A 46 -19.48 -16.40 6.76
C LEU A 46 -20.20 -15.77 5.56
N PHE A 47 -19.49 -15.55 4.45
CA PHE A 47 -20.10 -14.98 3.24
C PHE A 47 -21.09 -15.95 2.60
N TYR A 48 -20.77 -17.24 2.55
CA TYR A 48 -21.70 -18.26 2.07
C TYR A 48 -22.99 -18.29 2.91
N GLY A 49 -22.89 -18.16 4.23
CA GLY A 49 -24.05 -18.06 5.12
C GLY A 49 -24.86 -16.79 4.90
N LEU A 50 -24.20 -15.63 4.78
CA LEU A 50 -24.87 -14.35 4.51
C LEU A 50 -25.61 -14.34 3.17
N ALA A 51 -25.04 -14.99 2.14
CA ALA A 51 -25.65 -15.07 0.82
C ALA A 51 -26.97 -15.87 0.80
N GLN A 52 -27.21 -16.71 1.81
CA GLN A 52 -28.46 -17.47 1.94
C GLN A 52 -29.62 -16.63 2.49
N PHE A 53 -29.34 -15.47 3.08
CA PHE A 53 -30.40 -14.60 3.57
C PHE A 53 -31.11 -13.92 2.40
N PRO A 54 -32.46 -13.88 2.40
CA PRO A 54 -33.19 -13.16 1.38
C PRO A 54 -32.83 -11.67 1.42
N ALA A 55 -32.59 -11.09 0.26
CA ALA A 55 -32.39 -9.66 0.16
C ALA A 55 -33.64 -8.92 0.68
N PRO A 56 -33.49 -7.95 1.59
CA PRO A 56 -34.64 -7.19 2.08
C PRO A 56 -35.24 -6.40 0.92
N THR A 57 -36.56 -6.49 0.76
CA THR A 57 -37.27 -5.67 -0.23
C THR A 57 -37.37 -4.24 0.31
N PRO A 58 -36.85 -3.23 -0.39
CA PRO A 58 -36.98 -1.85 0.05
C PRO A 58 -38.45 -1.41 0.03
N SER A 59 -38.84 -0.51 0.95
CA SER A 59 -40.18 0.10 0.93
C SER A 59 -40.41 0.91 -0.35
N GLY A 60 -41.66 1.08 -0.79
CA GLY A 60 -41.99 1.91 -1.97
C GLY A 60 -41.37 3.31 -1.95
N GLU A 61 -41.35 3.94 -0.78
CA GLU A 61 -40.78 5.29 -0.54
C GLU A 61 -39.24 5.33 -0.46
N PHE A 62 -38.56 4.18 -0.62
CA PHE A 62 -37.10 4.12 -0.42
C PHE A 62 -36.35 4.88 -1.50
N ALA A 63 -36.77 4.74 -2.77
CA ALA A 63 -36.12 5.40 -3.89
C ALA A 63 -36.21 6.93 -3.78
N GLU A 64 -37.37 7.45 -3.38
CA GLU A 64 -37.59 8.89 -3.21
C GLU A 64 -36.74 9.46 -2.06
N ARG A 65 -36.71 8.77 -0.92
CA ARG A 65 -35.88 9.17 0.23
C ARG A 65 -34.38 9.12 -0.10
N LEU A 66 -33.96 8.09 -0.85
CA LEU A 66 -32.58 7.98 -1.30
C LEU A 66 -32.21 9.14 -2.24
N ALA A 67 -33.04 9.44 -3.23
CA ALA A 67 -32.82 10.54 -4.16
C ALA A 67 -32.72 11.89 -3.43
N ALA A 68 -33.63 12.17 -2.50
CA ALA A 68 -33.61 13.38 -1.69
C ALA A 68 -32.30 13.50 -0.87
N SER A 69 -31.81 12.39 -0.30
CA SER A 69 -30.56 12.38 0.48
C SER A 69 -29.28 12.59 -0.37
N VAL A 70 -29.22 12.02 -1.57
CA VAL A 70 -28.05 12.14 -2.45
C VAL A 70 -27.92 13.54 -3.06
N VAL A 71 -29.06 14.19 -3.37
CA VAL A 71 -29.08 15.57 -3.91
C VAL A 71 -28.64 16.59 -2.86
N THR A 72 -28.93 16.33 -1.58
CA THR A 72 -28.63 17.25 -0.47
C THR A 72 -27.28 17.01 0.19
N ALA A 73 -26.62 15.87 -0.08
CA ALA A 73 -25.30 15.60 0.44
C ALA A 73 -24.28 16.62 -0.12
N PRO A 74 -23.58 17.39 0.74
CA PRO A 74 -22.53 18.26 0.27
C PRO A 74 -21.45 17.39 -0.36
N ARG A 75 -21.31 17.44 -1.69
CA ARG A 75 -20.14 16.90 -2.38
C ARG A 75 -18.93 17.47 -1.65
N SER A 76 -18.19 16.61 -0.95
CA SER A 76 -16.99 17.06 -0.25
C SER A 76 -16.16 17.77 -1.30
N ARG A 77 -16.03 19.09 -1.15
CA ARG A 77 -15.18 19.89 -2.00
C ARG A 77 -13.79 19.37 -1.65
N ARG A 78 -13.32 18.35 -2.37
CA ARG A 78 -11.88 18.10 -2.51
C ARG A 78 -11.34 19.41 -3.04
N SER A 79 -10.90 20.24 -2.11
CA SER A 79 -10.47 21.58 -2.39
C SER A 79 -9.40 21.48 -3.45
N LEU A 80 -9.64 22.13 -4.59
CA LEU A 80 -8.64 22.32 -5.65
C LEU A 80 -7.36 22.99 -5.12
N ALA A 81 -7.38 23.50 -3.88
CA ALA A 81 -6.18 23.98 -3.19
C ALA A 81 -5.17 22.86 -2.86
N ARG A 82 -5.59 21.61 -2.65
CA ARG A 82 -4.66 20.50 -2.34
C ARG A 82 -3.65 20.22 -3.48
N PRO A 83 -4.06 20.02 -4.75
CA PRO A 83 -3.12 19.82 -5.84
C PRO A 83 -2.27 21.08 -6.12
N LEU A 84 -2.85 22.28 -5.99
CA LEU A 84 -2.13 23.55 -6.12
C LEU A 84 -1.04 23.72 -5.05
N MET A 85 -1.32 23.33 -3.82
CA MET A 85 -0.37 23.41 -2.70
C MET A 85 0.80 22.43 -2.89
N ILE A 86 0.53 21.22 -3.39
CA ILE A 86 1.59 20.24 -3.72
C ILE A 86 2.49 20.78 -4.85
N LEU A 87 1.90 21.38 -5.88
CA LEU A 87 2.65 21.97 -6.98
C LEU A 87 3.51 23.15 -6.51
N ALA A 88 2.95 24.04 -5.70
CA ALA A 88 3.66 25.18 -5.12
C ALA A 88 4.83 24.74 -4.23
N LEU A 89 4.63 23.71 -3.40
CA LEU A 89 5.67 23.17 -2.53
C LEU A 89 6.81 22.52 -3.32
N GLY A 90 6.49 21.77 -4.38
CA GLY A 90 7.48 21.17 -5.27
C GLY A 90 8.34 22.20 -6.00
N LEU A 91 7.71 23.30 -6.46
CA LEU A 91 8.41 24.38 -7.16
C LEU A 91 9.35 25.15 -6.22
N ALA A 92 8.93 25.40 -4.98
CA ALA A 92 9.77 26.02 -3.96
C ALA A 92 10.99 25.15 -3.59
N ALA A 93 10.81 23.83 -3.47
CA ALA A 93 11.90 22.90 -3.20
C ALA A 93 12.94 22.86 -4.33
N ALA A 94 12.51 22.87 -5.59
CA ALA A 94 13.41 22.89 -6.74
C ALA A 94 14.31 24.15 -6.78
N VAL A 95 13.74 25.31 -6.44
CA VAL A 95 14.50 26.57 -6.34
C VAL A 95 15.51 26.50 -5.20
N ALA A 96 15.13 25.96 -4.03
CA ALA A 96 16.05 25.80 -2.90
C ALA A 96 17.21 24.85 -3.22
N ILE A 97 16.97 23.77 -3.96
CA ILE A 97 18.02 22.82 -4.38
C ILE A 97 18.97 23.45 -5.42
N ALA A 98 18.46 24.29 -6.32
CA ALA A 98 19.28 24.98 -7.31
C ALA A 98 20.23 26.05 -6.71
N PHE A 99 19.87 26.61 -5.55
CA PHE A 99 20.66 27.63 -4.84
C PHE A 99 21.56 27.08 -3.73
N LEU A 100 21.52 25.77 -3.45
CA LEU A 100 22.50 25.17 -2.55
C LEU A 100 23.89 25.27 -3.18
N PRO A 101 24.88 25.87 -2.51
CA PRO A 101 26.24 25.86 -2.99
C PRO A 101 26.65 24.39 -3.13
N ARG A 102 26.93 23.95 -4.37
CA ARG A 102 27.56 22.65 -4.63
C ARG A 102 28.95 22.70 -3.98
N PHE A 103 28.99 22.38 -2.69
CA PHE A 103 30.21 22.05 -1.97
C PHE A 103 30.80 20.85 -2.71
N SER A 104 31.74 21.14 -3.62
CA SER A 104 32.56 20.15 -4.29
C SER A 104 33.38 19.41 -3.23
N ALA A 105 32.81 18.33 -2.70
CA ALA A 105 33.56 17.30 -2.02
C ALA A 105 34.26 16.47 -3.10
N THR A 106 35.47 16.87 -3.48
CA THR A 106 36.35 16.01 -4.27
C THR A 106 36.86 14.92 -3.32
N PRO A 107 36.57 13.62 -3.56
CA PRO A 107 37.07 12.56 -2.72
C PRO A 107 38.60 12.44 -2.88
N THR A 108 39.30 12.54 -1.77
CA THR A 108 40.75 12.34 -1.67
C THR A 108 41.09 10.91 -2.10
N ASN A 109 41.69 10.78 -3.27
CA ASN A 109 42.12 9.50 -3.82
C ASN A 109 43.40 9.07 -3.11
N VAL A 110 43.29 8.23 -2.08
CA VAL A 110 44.43 7.58 -1.45
C VAL A 110 44.90 6.48 -2.39
N ALA A 111 45.92 6.78 -3.19
CA ALA A 111 46.59 5.80 -4.02
C ALA A 111 47.18 4.71 -3.12
N LYS A 112 46.48 3.57 -3.17
CA LYS A 112 46.85 2.23 -2.76
C LYS A 112 48.35 1.95 -2.97
N LEU A 113 49.07 1.75 -1.86
CA LEU A 113 50.46 1.29 -1.82
C LEU A 113 50.53 -0.13 -2.44
N PRO A 114 51.38 -0.40 -3.46
CA PRO A 114 51.61 -1.76 -3.91
C PRO A 114 52.57 -2.50 -2.96
N PRO A 115 52.37 -3.82 -2.77
CA PRO A 115 53.23 -4.64 -1.91
C PRO A 115 54.57 -4.89 -2.60
N THR A 116 55.66 -4.34 -2.07
CA THR A 116 57.00 -4.80 -2.45
C THR A 116 57.37 -6.00 -1.59
N ALA A 117 57.33 -7.14 -2.25
CA ALA A 117 57.79 -8.44 -1.82
C ALA A 117 59.16 -8.41 -1.12
N SER A 118 59.23 -9.13 0.01
CA SER A 118 60.45 -9.73 0.54
C SER A 118 60.65 -11.08 -0.17
N PRO A 119 61.88 -11.38 -0.64
CA PRO A 119 62.57 -12.56 -0.10
C PRO A 119 64.12 -12.46 -0.03
N ASP A 120 64.68 -13.16 0.98
CA ASP A 120 66.01 -13.80 1.09
C ASP A 120 67.31 -12.95 1.06
N ALA A 121 68.04 -12.76 2.18
CA ALA A 121 69.08 -13.61 2.83
C ALA A 121 70.53 -13.11 2.50
N PRO A 122 71.66 -13.52 3.15
CA PRO A 122 71.90 -14.29 4.38
C PRO A 122 72.99 -13.70 5.37
N VAL A 123 73.16 -14.41 6.50
CA VAL A 123 74.23 -14.42 7.56
C VAL A 123 74.42 -13.19 8.44
#